data_AF-A0A5A7W0I9-F1
#
_entry.id   AF-A0A5A7W0I9-F1
#
_cell.length_a   1.000
_cell.length_b   1.000
_cell.length_c   1.000
_cell.angle_alpha   90.00
_cell.angle_beta   90.00
_cell.angle_gamma   90.00
#
_symmetry.space_group_name_H-M   'P 1'
#
loop_
_entity.id
_entity.type
_entity.pdbx_description
1 polymer ?
#
loop_
_entity_poly.entity_id
_entity_poly.type
_entity_poly.pdbx_seq_one_letter_code
_entity_poly.pdbx_strand_id
1 'polypeptide(L)' 'MPKTQGGRPATGRDPVRAIRLSDNFVAQIDAWSDQQEDKPGRSEAIRRLVELGIKANRKR' A
#
# COMPACT_ATOMS: atom_id res chain seq x y z
N MET A 1 -25.64 -13.92 31.15
CA MET A 1 -25.16 -12.59 30.69
C MET A 1 -24.41 -12.79 29.37
N PRO A 2 -24.81 -12.17 28.25
CA PRO A 2 -24.19 -12.45 26.97
C PRO A 2 -22.83 -11.73 26.86
N LYS A 3 -21.82 -12.47 26.39
CA LYS A 3 -20.45 -11.98 26.17
C LYS A 3 -20.41 -11.18 24.88
N THR A 4 -20.30 -9.86 24.94
CA THR A 4 -20.02 -9.03 23.77
C THR A 4 -18.56 -9.19 23.39
N GLN A 5 -18.34 -10.04 22.39
CA GLN A 5 -17.08 -10.21 21.68
C GLN A 5 -16.67 -8.86 21.11
N GLY A 6 -15.74 -8.18 21.79
CA GLY A 6 -15.09 -6.96 21.31
C GLY A 6 -14.29 -7.26 20.05
N GLY A 7 -14.98 -7.33 18.92
CA GLY A 7 -14.37 -7.42 17.61
C GLY A 7 -13.50 -6.18 17.40
N ARG A 8 -12.23 -6.42 17.07
CA ARG A 8 -11.17 -5.46 16.80
C ARG A 8 -11.71 -4.11 16.27
N PRO A 9 -11.24 -2.97 16.81
CA PRO A 9 -11.68 -1.66 16.35
C PRO A 9 -11.57 -1.56 14.84
N ALA A 10 -12.54 -0.90 14.19
CA ALA A 10 -12.59 -0.71 12.76
C ALA A 10 -11.34 0.06 12.27
N THR A 11 -10.26 -0.66 11.97
CA THR A 11 -9.11 -0.11 11.27
C THR A 11 -9.52 0.02 9.80
N GLY A 12 -10.18 1.14 9.47
CA GLY A 12 -10.79 1.30 8.16
C GLY A 12 -10.84 2.75 7.72
N ARG A 13 -9.71 3.29 7.27
CA ARG A 13 -9.78 4.27 6.17
C ARG A 13 -9.91 3.55 4.84
N ASP A 14 -9.12 2.49 4.64
CA ASP A 14 -9.21 1.62 3.46
C ASP A 14 -8.94 0.15 3.85
N PRO A 15 -9.67 -0.83 3.27
CA PRO A 15 -9.44 -2.24 3.55
C PRO A 15 -8.11 -2.71 2.96
N VAL A 16 -7.41 -3.60 3.68
CA VAL A 16 -6.20 -4.25 3.18
C VAL A 16 -6.55 -5.08 1.94
N ARG A 17 -5.86 -4.81 0.83
CA ARG A 17 -5.93 -5.62 -0.38
C ARG A 17 -4.66 -6.47 -0.46
N ALA A 18 -4.80 -7.77 -0.24
CA ALA A 18 -3.70 -8.72 -0.40
C ALA A 18 -3.56 -9.09 -1.87
N ILE A 19 -2.37 -8.88 -2.44
CA ILE A 19 -2.00 -9.28 -3.80
C ILE A 19 -0.73 -10.11 -3.75
N ARG A 20 -0.60 -11.06 -4.68
CA ARG A 20 0.63 -11.83 -4.84
C ARG A 20 1.60 -11.01 -5.67
N LEU A 21 2.73 -10.64 -5.09
CA LEU A 21 3.84 -9.97 -5.75
C LEU A 21 5.07 -10.86 -5.63
N SER A 22 5.90 -10.90 -6.67
CA SER A 22 7.19 -11.58 -6.60
C SER A 22 8.15 -10.80 -5.70
N ASP A 23 9.06 -11.49 -5.01
CA ASP A 23 10.06 -10.86 -4.13
C ASP A 23 10.87 -9.78 -4.82
N ASN A 24 11.25 -10.00 -6.09
CA ASN A 24 11.95 -8.99 -6.90
C ASN A 24 11.13 -7.70 -7.03
N PHE A 25 9.82 -7.80 -7.25
CA PHE A 25 8.97 -6.63 -7.40
C PHE A 25 8.83 -5.86 -6.08
N VAL A 26 8.73 -6.58 -4.96
CA VAL A 26 8.73 -5.99 -3.62
C VAL A 26 10.05 -5.27 -3.35
N ALA A 27 11.19 -5.86 -3.72
CA ALA A 27 12.50 -5.25 -3.57
C ALA A 27 12.65 -3.97 -4.41
N GLN A 28 12.09 -3.93 -5.63
CA GLN A 28 12.07 -2.73 -6.46
C GLN A 28 11.25 -1.59 -5.83
N ILE A 29 10.10 -1.91 -5.23
CA ILE A 29 9.28 -0.93 -4.50
C ILE A 29 10.05 -0.39 -3.29
N ASP A 30 10.71 -1.27 -2.53
CA ASP A 30 11.48 -0.90 -1.34
C ASP A 30 12.65 0.03 -1.71
N ALA A 31 13.41 -0.33 -2.75
CA ALA A 31 14.50 0.49 -3.29
C ALA A 31 14.00 1.85 -3.84
N TRP A 32 12.84 1.89 -4.49
CA TRP A 32 12.24 3.15 -4.92
C TRP A 32 11.83 4.01 -3.73
N SER A 33 11.33 3.38 -2.67
CA SER A 33 10.91 4.06 -1.45
C SER A 33 12.08 4.71 -0.71
N ASP A 34 13.21 4.02 -0.60
CA ASP A 34 14.41 4.55 0.08
C ASP A 34 15.03 5.76 -0.65
N GLN A 35 14.80 5.88 -1.95
CA GLN A 35 15.20 7.02 -2.77
C GLN A 35 14.32 8.27 -2.56
N GLN A 36 13.18 8.15 -1.90
CA GLN A 36 12.31 9.31 -1.63
C GLN A 36 12.76 10.03 -0.36
N GLU A 37 12.64 11.36 -0.34
CA GLU A 37 13.01 12.20 0.81
C GLU A 37 12.26 11.80 2.09
N ASP A 38 10.96 11.49 1.96
CA ASP A 38 10.10 11.10 3.09
C ASP A 38 10.29 9.63 3.54
N LYS A 39 11.02 8.82 2.76
CA LYS A 39 11.13 7.36 2.90
C LYS A 39 9.80 6.69 3.24
N PRO A 40 8.80 6.76 2.33
CA PRO A 40 7.45 6.29 2.61
C PRO A 40 7.43 4.82 3.03
N GLY A 41 6.49 4.45 3.88
CA GLY A 41 6.22 3.03 4.14
C GLY A 41 5.79 2.31 2.86
N ARG A 42 5.98 0.99 2.79
CA ARG A 42 5.69 0.17 1.60
C ARG A 42 4.31 0.42 0.98
N SER A 43 3.27 0.54 1.80
CA SER A 43 1.90 0.81 1.32
C SER A 43 1.77 2.18 0.64
N GLU A 44 2.45 3.20 1.17
CA GLU A 44 2.44 4.55 0.61
C GLU A 44 3.29 4.61 -0.67
N ALA A 45 4.42 3.89 -0.70
CA ALA A 45 5.25 3.76 -1.89
C ALA A 45 4.46 3.14 -3.06
N ILE A 46 3.75 2.04 -2.80
CA ILE A 46 2.87 1.40 -3.78
C ILE A 46 1.79 2.39 -4.25
N ARG A 47 1.16 3.13 -3.34
CA ARG A 47 0.11 4.11 -3.68
C ARG A 47 0.63 5.18 -4.63
N ARG A 48 1.79 5.79 -4.32
CA ARG A 48 2.43 6.81 -5.16
C ARG A 48 2.80 6.23 -6.52
N LEU A 49 3.42 5.05 -6.58
CA LEU A 49 3.79 4.37 -7.83
C LEU A 49 2.57 4.07 -8.71
N VAL A 50 1.47 3.58 -8.12
CA VAL A 50 0.23 3.32 -8.84
C VAL A 50 -0.40 4.61 -9.35
N GLU A 51 -0.42 5.68 -8.54
CA GLU A 51 -0.94 6.98 -8.97
C GLU A 51 -0.14 7.57 -10.14
N LEU A 52 1.19 7.46 -10.09
CA LEU A 52 2.08 7.85 -11.19
C LEU A 52 1.78 7.05 -12.47
N GLY A 53 1.59 5.73 -12.34
CA GLY A 53 1.23 4.86 -13.48
C GLY A 53 -0.12 5.23 -14.10
N ILE A 54 -1.14 5.52 -13.28
CA ILE A 54 -2.46 5.95 -13.76
C ILE A 54 -2.37 7.32 -14.45
N LYS A 55 -1.65 8.29 -13.87
CA LYS A 55 -1.44 9.62 -14.46
C LYS A 55 -0.68 9.55 -15.79
N ALA A 56 0.32 8.68 -15.88
CA ALA A 56 1.08 8.46 -17.11
C ALA A 56 0.20 7.86 -18.23
N ASN A 57 -0.68 6.92 -17.88
CA ASN A 57 -1.57 6.28 -18.84
C ASN A 57 -2.71 7.20 -19.34
N ARG A 58 -3.14 8.18 -18.52
CA ARG A 58 -4.21 9.12 -18.87
C ARG A 58 -3.79 10.17 -19.92
N LYS A 59 -2.50 10.32 -20.21
CA LYS A 59 -1.97 11.25 -21.21
C LYS A 59 -1.94 10.68 -22.64
N ARG A 60 -2.58 9.54 -22.89
CA ARG A 60 -2.71 8.94 -24.23
C ARG A 60 -4.11 9.11 -24.79
#